data_AF-A0AAV0PLF0-F1
#
_entry.id   AF-A0AAV0PLF0-F1
#
_cell.length_a   1.000
_cell.length_b   1.000
_cell.length_c   1.000
_cell.angle_alpha   90.00
_cell.angle_beta   90.00
_cell.angle_gamma   90.00
#
_symmetry.space_group_name_H-M   'P 1'
#
loop_
_entity.id
_entity.type
_entity.pdbx_description
1 polymer ?
#
loop_
_entity_poly.entity_id
_entity_poly.type
_entity_poly.pdbx_seq_one_letter_code
_entity_poly.pdbx_strand_id
1 'polypeptide(L)'
;LVKRSLQVKPQIASVGSCCLVGAISNEVLYVANLGDSRAVLGRKANQDKRKSVIAERLSTDHNVKVEEVRKEVEALHPDDSQIVMFARGCWRIKGIIQVLATIWLPF
;
A
#
# COMPACT_ATOMS: atom_id res chain seq x y z
N LEU A 1 11.40 18.53 -5.41
CA LEU A 1 10.94 18.38 -6.81
C LEU A 1 9.49 18.80 -6.97
N VAL A 2 8.52 18.14 -6.31
CA VAL A 2 7.08 18.49 -6.38
C VAL A 2 6.78 19.95 -6.03
N LYS A 3 7.32 20.49 -4.92
CA LYS A 3 7.11 21.91 -4.53
C LYS A 3 7.54 22.94 -5.61
N ARG A 4 8.57 22.62 -6.40
CA ARG A 4 9.06 23.53 -7.47
C ARG A 4 8.25 23.39 -8.76
N SER A 5 7.75 22.20 -9.07
CA SER A 5 7.01 21.93 -10.31
C SER A 5 5.50 22.23 -10.20
N LEU A 6 4.97 22.47 -8.99
CA LEU A 6 3.55 22.70 -8.73
C LEU A 6 2.99 23.89 -9.52
N GLN A 7 3.72 25.00 -9.57
CA GLN A 7 3.28 26.22 -10.27
C GLN A 7 3.12 26.00 -11.78
N VAL A 8 3.87 25.05 -12.35
CA VAL A 8 3.90 24.78 -13.80
C VAL A 8 3.01 23.59 -14.17
N LYS A 9 2.85 22.61 -13.27
CA LYS A 9 2.03 21.40 -13.46
C LYS A 9 1.30 21.04 -12.17
N PRO A 10 0.16 21.67 -11.86
CA PRO A 10 -0.57 21.44 -10.60
C PRO A 10 -1.03 19.99 -10.42
N GLN A 11 -1.26 19.24 -11.51
CA GLN A 11 -1.55 17.81 -11.48
C GLN A 11 -0.48 16.96 -10.78
N ILE A 12 0.75 17.46 -10.59
CA ILE A 12 1.79 16.75 -9.85
C ILE A 12 1.47 16.62 -8.35
N ALA A 13 0.58 17.46 -7.81
CA ALA A 13 0.06 17.32 -6.45
C ALA A 13 -0.98 16.20 -6.30
N SER A 14 -1.59 15.78 -7.41
CA SER A 14 -2.62 14.73 -7.43
C SER A 14 -2.08 13.33 -7.74
N VAL A 15 -0.77 13.22 -8.03
CA VAL A 15 -0.13 11.93 -8.29
C VAL A 15 0.59 11.43 -7.05
N GLY A 16 0.33 10.18 -6.70
CA GLY A 16 1.02 9.44 -5.65
C GLY A 16 1.66 8.18 -6.22
N SER A 17 2.59 7.61 -5.47
CA SER A 17 3.21 6.32 -5.80
C SER A 17 3.20 5.42 -4.57
N CYS A 18 3.03 4.13 -4.80
CA CYS A 18 3.27 3.10 -3.80
C CYS A 18 4.77 2.81 -3.73
N CYS A 19 5.27 2.53 -2.53
CA CYS A 19 6.68 2.22 -2.31
C CYS A 19 6.78 0.88 -1.57
N LEU A 20 7.54 -0.05 -2.14
CA LEU A 20 7.91 -1.30 -1.49
C LEU A 20 9.43 -1.37 -1.44
N VAL A 21 9.98 -1.53 -0.24
CA VAL A 21 11.42 -1.59 -0.01
C VAL A 21 11.75 -2.95 0.59
N GLY A 22 12.75 -3.61 0.01
CA GLY A 22 13.39 -4.79 0.56
C GLY A 22 14.87 -4.49 0.84
N ALA A 23 15.35 -4.84 2.03
CA ALA A 23 16.77 -4.73 2.38
C ALA A 23 17.24 -6.05 3.01
N ILE A 24 18.43 -6.51 2.63
CA ILE A 24 19.02 -7.74 3.19
C ILE A 24 20.30 -7.37 3.91
N SER A 25 20.39 -7.76 5.19
CA SER A 25 21.60 -7.56 6.00
C SER A 25 21.72 -8.68 7.03
N ASN A 26 22.91 -9.24 7.18
CA ASN A 26 23.20 -10.30 8.15
C ASN A 26 22.18 -11.47 8.10
N GLU A 27 21.90 -11.96 6.89
CA GLU A 27 20.92 -13.04 6.64
C GLU A 27 19.46 -12.73 7.00
N VAL A 28 19.16 -11.48 7.36
CA VAL A 28 17.80 -11.01 7.64
C VAL A 28 17.27 -10.20 6.45
N LEU A 29 16.05 -10.52 6.02
CA LEU A 29 15.28 -9.75 5.03
C LEU A 29 14.31 -8.81 5.74
N TYR A 30 14.49 -7.51 5.52
CA TYR A 30 13.60 -6.45 5.96
C TYR A 30 12.69 -6.03 4.81
N VAL A 31 11.39 -5.90 5.08
CA VAL A 31 10.39 -5.47 4.10
C VAL A 31 9.59 -4.31 4.69
N ALA A 32 9.53 -3.19 3.97
CA ALA A 32 8.68 -2.06 4.30
C ALA A 32 7.74 -1.76 3.12
N ASN A 33 6.43 -1.78 3.38
CA ASN A 33 5.40 -1.57 2.36
C ASN A 33 4.55 -0.33 2.65
N LEU A 34 4.54 0.60 1.70
CA LEU A 34 3.76 1.82 1.71
C LEU A 34 2.88 1.84 0.47
N GLY A 35 1.76 1.13 0.56
CA GLY A 35 0.71 1.11 -0.46
C GLY A 35 0.13 -0.29 -0.69
N ASP A 36 -0.29 -0.56 -1.93
CA ASP A 36 -0.87 -1.84 -2.36
C ASP A 36 0.13 -2.75 -3.10
N SER A 37 1.41 -2.38 -3.11
CA SER A 37 2.48 -3.27 -3.56
C SER A 37 2.63 -4.46 -2.60
N ARG A 38 3.17 -5.58 -3.10
CA ARG A 38 3.25 -6.83 -2.32
C ARG A 38 4.61 -7.50 -2.44
N ALA A 39 5.19 -7.86 -1.29
CA ALA A 39 6.35 -8.75 -1.21
C ALA A 39 5.91 -10.19 -0.94
N VAL A 40 6.47 -11.13 -1.70
CA VAL A 40 6.23 -12.58 -1.56
C VAL A 40 7.58 -13.30 -1.63
N LEU A 41 7.87 -14.11 -0.62
CA LEU A 41 9.06 -14.96 -0.53
C LEU A 41 8.76 -16.35 -1.07
N GLY A 42 9.55 -16.80 -2.04
CA GLY A 42 9.53 -18.19 -2.50
C GLY A 42 10.47 -19.03 -1.66
N ARG A 43 9.95 -20.01 -0.91
CA ARG A 43 10.76 -20.97 -0.16
C ARG A 43 10.62 -22.38 -0.73
N LYS A 44 11.71 -23.14 -0.78
CA LYS A 44 11.67 -24.55 -1.19
C LYS A 44 11.01 -25.37 -0.09
N ALA A 45 10.06 -26.23 -0.45
CA ALA A 45 9.47 -27.15 0.53
C ALA A 45 10.50 -28.21 0.95
N ASN A 46 10.57 -28.49 2.26
CA ASN A 46 11.57 -29.39 2.84
C ASN A 46 11.28 -30.88 2.65
N GLN A 47 10.23 -31.25 1.90
CA GLN A 47 9.85 -32.65 1.70
C GLN A 47 10.03 -33.07 0.24
N ASP A 48 10.81 -34.15 0.07
CA ASP A 48 11.37 -34.77 -1.14
C ASP A 48 10.38 -35.26 -2.21
N LYS A 49 9.23 -34.62 -2.41
CA LYS A 49 8.29 -34.99 -3.48
C LYS A 49 7.93 -33.78 -4.32
N ARG A 50 8.71 -33.62 -5.41
CA ARG A 50 8.65 -32.59 -6.46
C ARG A 50 9.08 -31.20 -5.99
N LYS A 51 9.70 -30.45 -6.91
CA LYS A 51 10.23 -29.08 -6.78
C LYS A 51 9.11 -28.06 -6.42
N SER A 52 8.45 -28.23 -5.28
CA SER A 52 7.38 -27.34 -4.85
C SER A 52 7.97 -26.11 -4.16
N VAL A 53 7.55 -24.95 -4.64
CA VAL A 53 7.86 -23.65 -4.05
C VAL A 53 6.63 -23.23 -3.25
N ILE A 54 6.83 -22.89 -1.98
CA ILE A 54 5.79 -22.27 -1.14
C ILE A 54 5.96 -20.77 -1.28
N ALA A 55 4.87 -20.09 -1.63
CA ALA A 55 4.80 -18.64 -1.66
C ALA A 55 4.35 -18.12 -0.30
N GLU A 56 5.25 -17.45 0.42
CA GLU A 56 5.00 -16.86 1.73
C GLU A 56 4.90 -15.34 1.60
N ARG A 57 3.77 -14.76 1.99
CA ARG A 57 3.53 -13.33 1.87
C ARG A 57 4.25 -12.57 3.00
N LEU A 58 5.01 -11.53 2.64
CA LEU A 58 5.79 -10.75 3.61
C LEU A 58 5.23 -9.35 3.89
N SER A 59 4.23 -8.88 3.13
CA SER A 59 3.62 -7.57 3.35
C SER A 59 2.10 -7.63 3.27
N THR A 60 1.43 -6.82 4.09
CA THR A 60 -0.02 -6.58 4.01
C THR A 60 -0.28 -5.46 3.00
N ASP A 61 -1.35 -5.57 2.20
CA ASP A 61 -1.73 -4.48 1.29
C ASP A 61 -2.48 -3.41 2.08
N HIS A 62 -2.04 -2.15 1.97
CA HIS A 62 -2.74 -1.02 2.59
C HIS A 62 -3.76 -0.44 1.60
N ASN A 63 -4.86 -1.17 1.40
CA ASN A 63 -5.90 -0.85 0.42
C ASN A 63 -7.30 -0.94 1.04
N VAL A 64 -8.15 0.08 0.84
CA VAL A 64 -9.53 0.12 1.40
C VAL A 64 -10.49 -0.90 0.80
N LYS A 65 -10.08 -1.69 -0.19
CA LYS A 65 -10.81 -2.91 -0.56
C LYS A 65 -10.84 -3.93 0.59
N VAL A 66 -9.82 -3.93 1.44
CA VAL A 66 -9.71 -4.75 2.65
C VAL A 66 -10.56 -4.13 3.76
N GLU A 67 -11.40 -4.92 4.42
CA GLU A 67 -12.37 -4.41 5.40
C GLU A 67 -11.70 -3.90 6.68
N GLU A 68 -10.68 -4.60 7.16
CA GLU A 68 -9.91 -4.25 8.34
C GLU A 68 -9.26 -2.87 8.17
N VAL A 69 -8.72 -2.61 6.98
CA VAL A 69 -8.13 -1.32 6.60
C VAL A 69 -9.20 -0.22 6.56
N ARG A 70 -10.44 -0.51 6.15
CA ARG A 70 -11.54 0.48 6.21
C ARG A 70 -11.87 0.85 7.66
N LYS A 71 -12.01 -0.15 8.53
CA LYS A 71 -12.33 0.07 9.95
C LYS A 71 -11.26 0.89 10.65
N GLU A 72 -9.98 0.63 10.36
CA GLU A 72 -8.86 1.40 10.90
C GLU A 72 -8.93 2.88 10.47
N VAL A 73 -9.19 3.13 9.18
CA VAL A 73 -9.31 4.50 8.66
C VAL A 73 -10.45 5.26 9.32
N GLU A 74 -11.62 4.62 9.40
CA GLU A 74 -12.82 5.20 10.00
C GLU A 74 -12.58 5.52 11.48
N ALA A 75 -11.90 4.63 12.22
CA ALA A 75 -11.55 4.86 13.62
C ALA A 75 -10.56 6.03 13.82
N LEU A 76 -9.64 6.24 12.87
CA LEU A 76 -8.69 7.37 12.90
C LEU A 76 -9.35 8.71 12.51
N HIS A 77 -10.52 8.69 11.85
CA HIS A 77 -11.21 9.88 11.36
C HIS A 77 -12.70 9.87 11.77
N PRO A 78 -13.01 9.90 13.08
CA PRO A 78 -14.38 9.77 13.58
C PRO A 78 -15.32 10.90 13.11
N ASP A 79 -14.77 12.08 12.81
CA ASP A 79 -15.54 13.26 12.38
C ASP A 79 -15.75 13.33 10.86
N ASP A 80 -15.11 12.46 10.07
CA ASP A 80 -15.20 12.45 8.60
C ASP A 80 -16.00 11.23 8.13
N SER A 81 -17.32 11.34 8.15
CA SER A 81 -18.24 10.28 7.72
C SER A 81 -18.11 9.87 6.23
N GLN A 82 -17.36 10.65 5.44
CA GLN A 82 -17.10 10.37 4.03
C GLN A 82 -15.66 9.92 3.77
N ILE A 83 -14.88 9.62 4.83
CA ILE A 83 -13.48 9.26 4.70
C ILE A 83 -13.29 8.02 3.83
N VAL A 84 -14.16 7.01 3.97
CA VAL A 84 -14.21 5.80 3.15
C VAL A 84 -15.57 5.72 2.48
N MET A 85 -15.58 5.62 1.14
CA MET A 85 -16.82 5.59 0.38
C MET A 85 -16.73 4.61 -0.80
N PHE A 86 -17.86 4.00 -1.14
CA PHE A 86 -17.97 3.15 -2.31
C PHE A 86 -18.25 4.01 -3.54
N ALA A 87 -17.30 4.07 -4.47
CA ALA A 87 -17.39 4.90 -5.67
C ALA A 87 -16.76 4.20 -6.87
N ARG A 88 -17.44 4.26 -8.03
CA ARG A 88 -16.98 3.66 -9.30
C ARG A 88 -16.68 2.16 -9.14
N GLY A 89 -17.61 1.44 -8.49
CA GLY A 89 -17.54 -0.03 -8.30
C GLY A 89 -16.50 -0.51 -7.30
N CYS A 90 -15.91 0.36 -6.48
CA CYS A 90 -14.91 -0.03 -5.49
C CYS A 90 -14.82 0.95 -4.31
N TRP A 91 -14.29 0.47 -3.19
CA TRP A 91 -14.01 1.32 -2.02
C TRP A 91 -12.85 2.26 -2.28
N ARG A 92 -12.99 3.52 -1.85
CA ARG A 92 -12.03 4.62 -2.06
C ARG A 92 -12.01 5.55 -0.85
N ILE A 93 -10.84 6.11 -0.56
CA ILE A 93 -10.67 7.24 0.36
C ILE A 93 -11.15 8.52 -0.32
N LYS A 94 -12.13 9.19 0.29
CA LYS A 94 -12.78 10.41 -0.22
C LYS A 94 -13.23 10.32 -1.69
N GLY A 95 -13.46 9.10 -2.20
CA GLY A 95 -13.85 8.85 -3.58
C GLY A 95 -12.70 8.94 -4.61
N ILE A 96 -11.45 9.19 -4.16
CA ILE A 96 -10.31 9.47 -5.04
C ILE A 96 -9.44 8.22 -5.17
N ILE A 97 -8.77 7.80 -4.10
CA ILE A 97 -7.72 6.76 -4.11
C ILE A 97 -8.15 5.50 -3.37
N GLN A 98 -7.57 4.34 -3.72
CA GLN A 98 -7.84 3.08 -3.02
C GLN A 98 -6.76 2.72 -1.99
N VAL A 99 -5.61 3.37 -2.08
CA VAL A 99 -4.41 3.03 -1.34
C VAL A 99 -4.25 4.01 -0.20
N LEU A 100 -4.11 3.51 1.02
CA LEU A 100 -4.15 4.34 2.23
C LEU A 100 -2.92 5.20 2.44
N ALA A 101 -1.78 4.72 1.93
CA ALA A 101 -0.49 5.31 2.19
C ALA A 101 0.28 5.32 0.87
N THR A 102 0.10 6.40 0.12
CA THR A 102 1.03 6.78 -0.95
C THR A 102 1.98 7.82 -0.36
N ILE A 103 3.19 7.98 -0.92
CA ILE A 103 4.06 9.09 -0.53
C ILE A 103 3.34 10.39 -0.90
N TRP A 104 2.61 10.97 0.06
CA TRP A 104 2.15 12.35 0.02
C TRP A 104 3.27 13.19 0.61
N LEU A 105 3.94 13.96 -0.23
CA LEU A 105 4.89 14.95 0.26
C LEU A 105 4.08 15.96 1.09
N PRO A 106 4.39 16.13 2.39
CA PRO A 106 3.68 17.08 3.23
C PRO A 106 3.85 18.48 2.62
N PHE A 107 2.73 19.17 2.44
CA PHE A 107 2.69 20.56 2.04
C PHE A 107 3.26 21.43 3.17
#